data_AF-A0A9W7NNK5-F1
#
_entry.id   AF-A0A9W7NNK5-F1
#
_cell.length_a   1.000
_cell.length_b   1.000
_cell.length_c   1.000
_cell.angle_alpha   90.00
_cell.angle_beta   90.00
_cell.angle_gamma   90.00
#
_symmetry.space_group_name_H-M   'P 1'
#
loop_
_entity.id
_entity.type
_entity.pdbx_description
1 polymer ?
#
loop_
_entity_poly.entity_id
_entity_poly.type
_entity_poly.pdbx_seq_one_letter_code
_entity_poly.pdbx_strand_id
1 'polypeptide(L)'
;MQRWEWTAMSEFDGLDYAEFVGTVSLFTKGIDLRTWMPCDGRMLVKDKYVVLWSVIRNAYGDDSEKSFALPDLRGKEPAEELRYYICVLGEFPERSR
;
A
#
# COMPACT_ATOMS: atom_id res chain seq x y z
N MET A 1 30.69 -32.11 -21.29
CA MET A 1 31.24 -31.74 -19.97
C MET A 1 31.46 -30.23 -19.93
N GLN A 2 30.46 -29.46 -19.51
CA GLN A 2 30.54 -28.08 -19.03
C GLN A 2 29.29 -27.93 -18.12
N ARG A 3 29.33 -28.11 -16.79
CA ARG A 3 30.04 -27.36 -15.74
C ARG A 3 29.34 -26.02 -15.48
N TRP A 4 28.26 -26.11 -14.71
CA TRP A 4 27.66 -25.06 -13.86
C TRP A 4 27.73 -23.61 -14.37
N GLU A 5 26.58 -23.05 -14.74
CA GLU A 5 26.33 -21.61 -14.56
C GLU A 5 25.02 -21.48 -13.79
N TRP A 6 25.01 -22.06 -12.59
CA TRP A 6 24.02 -21.82 -11.54
C TRP A 6 24.37 -20.53 -10.78
N THR A 7 24.68 -19.46 -11.50
CA THR A 7 25.02 -18.16 -10.90
C THR A 7 23.99 -17.14 -11.36
N ALA A 8 23.17 -16.72 -10.39
CA ALA A 8 22.06 -15.77 -10.48
C ALA A 8 20.65 -16.34 -10.73
N MET A 9 20.33 -17.51 -10.16
CA MET A 9 19.13 -17.55 -9.32
C MET A 9 19.50 -16.90 -7.99
N SER A 10 19.68 -15.58 -8.00
CA SER A 10 19.86 -14.80 -6.78
C SER A 10 18.55 -14.93 -6.01
N GLU A 11 18.62 -15.74 -4.96
CA GLU A 11 17.94 -15.49 -3.70
C GLU A 11 16.50 -15.07 -3.88
N PHE A 12 15.64 -16.08 -3.99
CA PHE A 12 14.28 -16.03 -3.46
C PHE A 12 14.38 -15.70 -1.96
N ASP A 13 14.72 -14.46 -1.62
CA ASP A 13 14.43 -13.88 -0.32
C ASP A 13 12.92 -13.86 -0.29
N GLY A 14 12.32 -14.78 0.47
CA GLY A 14 10.89 -15.09 0.48
C GLY A 14 9.99 -13.96 1.00
N LEU A 15 10.33 -12.71 0.69
CA LEU A 15 9.61 -11.47 0.94
C LEU A 15 9.41 -10.67 -0.35
N ASP A 16 9.37 -11.33 -1.51
CA ASP A 16 8.86 -10.82 -2.80
C ASP A 16 7.32 -10.58 -2.77
N TYR A 17 6.80 -10.08 -1.65
CA TYR A 17 5.42 -9.58 -1.55
C TYR A 17 5.47 -8.06 -1.60
N ALA A 18 5.91 -7.52 -2.74
CA ALA A 18 5.65 -6.14 -3.05
C ALA A 18 4.13 -6.00 -3.24
N GLU A 19 3.43 -5.60 -2.18
CA GLU A 19 1.98 -5.43 -2.22
C GLU A 19 1.62 -4.31 -3.21
N PHE A 20 0.48 -4.46 -3.89
CA PHE A 20 0.00 -3.42 -4.78
C PHE A 20 -0.41 -2.17 -4.01
N VAL A 21 -0.02 -1.00 -4.53
CA VAL A 21 -0.44 0.27 -3.97
C VAL A 21 -1.95 0.42 -4.08
N GLY A 22 -2.59 0.82 -2.98
CA GLY A 22 -4.03 0.92 -2.87
C GLY A 22 -4.73 -0.33 -2.32
N THR A 23 -4.01 -1.44 -2.12
CA THR A 23 -4.55 -2.60 -1.38
C THR A 23 -4.95 -2.17 0.03
N VAL A 24 -6.13 -2.60 0.47
CA VAL A 24 -6.61 -2.40 1.85
C VAL A 24 -6.60 -3.74 2.57
N SER A 25 -5.95 -3.79 3.73
CA SER A 25 -5.86 -4.99 4.56
C SER A 25 -6.03 -4.65 6.03
N LEU A 26 -6.33 -5.67 6.85
CA LEU A 26 -6.62 -5.53 8.27
C LEU A 26 -5.38 -5.94 9.08
N PHE A 27 -4.92 -5.05 9.95
CA PHE A 27 -3.78 -5.29 10.83
C PHE A 27 -4.13 -4.95 12.28
N THR A 28 -3.33 -5.45 13.22
CA THR A 28 -3.43 -5.07 14.63
C THR A 28 -3.03 -3.61 14.82
N LYS A 29 -3.80 -2.88 15.64
CA LYS A 29 -3.52 -1.49 16.02
C LYS A 29 -2.14 -1.40 16.69
N GLY A 30 -1.44 -0.30 16.40
CA GLY A 30 -0.16 0.02 17.05
C GLY A 30 1.07 -0.59 16.38
N ILE A 31 0.90 -1.36 15.31
CA ILE A 31 2.01 -1.79 14.47
C ILE A 31 2.40 -0.62 13.54
N ASP A 32 3.69 -0.29 13.53
CA ASP A 32 4.27 0.63 12.55
C ASP A 32 4.63 -0.15 11.28
N LEU A 33 3.88 0.12 10.22
CA LEU A 33 4.05 -0.50 8.92
C LEU A 33 4.58 0.56 7.97
N ARG A 34 5.86 0.48 7.61
CA ARG A 34 6.57 1.51 6.81
C ARG A 34 5.85 1.90 5.51
N THR A 35 5.21 0.92 4.87
CA THR A 35 4.55 1.05 3.57
C THR A 35 3.03 1.16 3.66
N TRP A 36 2.45 1.07 4.86
CA TRP A 36 1.01 1.09 5.07
C TRP A 36 0.59 2.25 5.95
N MET A 37 -0.56 2.85 5.65
CA MET A 37 -1.15 3.89 6.47
C MET A 37 -2.54 3.50 6.93
N PRO A 38 -2.94 3.88 8.15
CA PRO A 38 -4.29 3.60 8.62
C PRO A 38 -5.33 4.32 7.74
N CYS A 39 -6.44 3.65 7.48
CA CYS A 39 -7.60 4.22 6.78
C CYS A 39 -8.42 5.10 7.73
N ASP A 40 -7.87 6.27 8.09
CA ASP A 40 -8.44 7.21 9.05
C ASP A 40 -8.96 8.52 8.44
N GLY A 41 -9.06 8.60 7.11
CA GLY A 41 -9.52 9.80 6.42
C GLY A 41 -8.50 10.95 6.36
N ARG A 42 -7.23 10.72 6.71
CA ARG A 42 -6.20 11.77 6.66
C ARG A 42 -5.96 12.29 5.25
N MET A 43 -5.51 13.54 5.17
CA MET A 43 -5.06 14.17 3.93
C MET A 43 -3.58 13.86 3.66
N LEU A 44 -3.28 13.42 2.44
CA LEU A 44 -1.93 13.18 1.94
C LEU A 44 -1.60 14.12 0.78
N VAL A 45 -0.32 14.48 0.64
CA VAL A 45 0.18 15.32 -0.46
C VAL A 45 0.37 14.46 -1.72
N LYS A 46 -0.26 14.86 -2.84
CA LYS A 46 -0.23 14.14 -4.13
C LYS A 46 1.20 13.89 -4.61
N ASP A 47 2.08 14.90 -4.53
CA ASP A 47 3.48 14.79 -4.99
C ASP A 47 4.30 13.74 -4.25
N LYS A 48 3.94 13.39 -3.01
CA LYS A 48 4.62 12.33 -2.23
C LYS A 48 4.08 10.94 -2.51
N TYR A 49 2.82 10.84 -2.92
CA TYR A 49 2.10 9.58 -3.10
C TYR A 49 1.46 9.50 -4.49
N VAL A 50 2.24 9.86 -5.51
CA VAL A 50 1.77 9.97 -6.91
C VAL A 50 1.17 8.65 -7.41
N VAL A 51 1.78 7.53 -7.04
CA VAL A 51 1.29 6.18 -7.38
C VAL A 51 -0.08 5.92 -6.75
N LEU A 52 -0.21 6.14 -5.44
CA LEU A 52 -1.49 5.96 -4.73
C LEU A 52 -2.59 6.88 -5.28
N TRP A 53 -2.25 8.15 -5.52
CA TRP A 53 -3.17 9.10 -6.15
C TRP A 53 -3.66 8.63 -7.52
N SER A 54 -2.79 8.01 -8.31
CA SER A 54 -3.16 7.46 -9.62
C SER A 54 -4.16 6.31 -9.52
N VAL A 55 -4.13 5.54 -8.41
CA VAL A 55 -5.02 4.41 -8.14
C VAL A 55 -6.36 4.88 -7.55
N ILE A 56 -6.36 5.61 -6.42
CA ILE A 56 -7.60 5.93 -5.69
C ILE A 56 -8.22 7.28 -6.07
N ARG A 57 -7.43 8.18 -6.67
CA ARG A 57 -7.85 9.54 -7.05
C ARG A 57 -8.54 10.26 -5.89
N ASN A 58 -9.59 11.04 -6.19
CA ASN A 58 -10.38 11.83 -5.25
C ASN A 58 -11.59 11.07 -4.67
N ALA A 59 -11.58 9.73 -4.69
CA ALA A 59 -12.73 8.93 -4.27
C ALA A 59 -13.18 9.18 -2.82
N TYR A 60 -12.27 9.63 -1.94
CA TYR A 60 -12.52 9.81 -0.51
C TYR A 60 -12.51 11.27 -0.05
N GLY A 61 -12.49 12.21 -1.00
CA GLY A 61 -12.40 13.63 -0.73
C GLY A 61 -11.13 14.24 -1.30
N ASP A 62 -11.24 15.53 -1.64
CA ASP A 62 -10.16 16.37 -2.10
C ASP A 62 -10.39 17.77 -1.51
N ASP A 63 -9.35 18.34 -0.89
CA ASP A 63 -9.40 19.68 -0.28
C ASP A 63 -8.50 20.68 -1.06
N SER A 64 -7.75 20.21 -2.07
CA SER A 64 -6.87 21.06 -2.87
C SER A 64 -6.31 20.35 -4.11
N GLU A 65 -5.98 21.10 -5.18
CA GLU A 65 -5.25 20.55 -6.34
C GLU A 65 -4.02 19.71 -5.96
N LYS A 66 -3.45 19.88 -4.76
CA LYS A 66 -2.22 19.25 -4.28
C LYS A 66 -2.40 18.11 -3.26
N SER A 67 -3.59 17.88 -2.70
CA SER A 67 -3.78 16.88 -1.62
C SER A 67 -4.98 15.97 -1.87
N PHE A 68 -5.00 14.78 -1.29
CA PHE A 68 -6.12 13.83 -1.42
C PHE A 68 -6.36 13.11 -0.09
N ALA A 69 -7.60 12.69 0.15
CA ALA A 69 -7.96 11.99 1.37
C ALA A 69 -7.77 10.46 1.22
N LEU A 70 -7.36 9.81 2.31
CA LEU A 70 -7.45 8.37 2.46
C LEU A 70 -8.90 7.93 2.76
N PRO A 71 -9.24 6.64 2.58
CA PRO A 71 -10.50 6.10 3.08
C PRO A 71 -10.64 6.31 4.59
N ASP A 72 -11.85 6.62 5.06
CA ASP A 72 -12.19 6.58 6.48
C ASP A 72 -12.96 5.29 6.79
N LEU A 73 -12.27 4.33 7.39
CA LEU A 73 -12.82 3.03 7.78
C LEU A 73 -12.83 2.85 9.31
N ARG A 74 -12.67 3.94 10.07
CA ARG A 74 -12.76 3.90 11.53
C ARG A 74 -14.17 3.49 11.97
N GLY A 75 -14.27 2.63 12.98
CA GLY A 75 -15.53 2.10 13.50
C GLY A 75 -16.16 1.01 12.62
N LYS A 76 -15.52 0.62 11.52
CA LYS A 76 -15.95 -0.50 10.65
C LYS A 76 -15.12 -1.76 10.88
N GLU A 77 -14.26 -1.74 11.90
CA GLU A 77 -13.37 -2.86 12.21
C GLU A 77 -14.13 -3.99 12.91
N PRO A 78 -13.80 -5.27 12.61
CA PRO A 78 -14.50 -6.41 13.20
C PRO A 78 -14.16 -6.62 14.69
N ALA A 79 -13.05 -6.06 15.17
CA ALA A 79 -12.62 -6.13 16.57
C ALA A 79 -11.91 -4.84 16.98
N GLU A 80 -11.90 -4.55 18.29
CA GLU A 80 -11.29 -3.32 18.82
C GLU A 80 -9.78 -3.28 18.64
N GLU A 81 -9.09 -4.42 18.58
CA GLU A 81 -7.63 -4.46 18.38
C GLU A 81 -7.23 -4.31 16.92
N LEU A 82 -8.18 -4.35 15.97
CA LEU A 82 -7.90 -4.36 14.54
C LEU A 82 -8.16 -2.99 13.91
N ARG A 83 -7.41 -2.67 12.86
CA ARG A 83 -7.51 -1.44 12.08
C ARG A 83 -7.25 -1.73 10.60
N TYR A 84 -8.02 -1.07 9.73
CA TYR A 84 -7.75 -1.10 8.30
C TYR A 84 -6.56 -0.20 7.96
N TYR A 85 -5.68 -0.73 7.13
CA TYR A 85 -4.58 0.03 6.54
C TYR A 85 -4.63 -0.10 5.03
N ILE A 86 -4.14 0.94 4.35
CA ILE A 86 -3.95 1.00 2.91
C ILE A 86 -2.47 1.02 2.59
N CYS A 87 -2.05 0.22 1.60
CA CYS A 87 -0.69 0.23 1.09
C CYS A 87 -0.46 1.55 0.34
N VAL A 88 0.45 2.39 0.84
CA VAL A 88 0.76 3.72 0.26
C VAL A 88 2.04 3.73 -0.57
N LEU A 89 2.89 2.71 -0.40
CA LEU A 89 4.16 2.53 -1.09
C LEU A 89 4.33 1.05 -1.41
N GLY A 90 4.43 0.70 -2.68
CA GLY A 90 4.42 -0.67 -3.14
C GLY A 90 4.52 -0.73 -4.66
N GLU A 91 4.19 -1.88 -5.23
CA GLU A 91 4.17 -2.02 -6.69
C GLU A 91 2.95 -1.33 -7.31
N PHE A 92 3.18 -0.68 -8.46
CA PHE A 92 2.07 -0.15 -9.24
C PHE A 92 1.26 -1.34 -9.76
N PRO A 93 -0.08 -1.37 -9.60
CA PRO A 93 -0.91 -2.41 -10.17
C PRO A 93 -0.99 -2.23 -11.69
N GLU A 94 0.07 -2.55 -12.41
CA GLU A 94 0.00 -2.73 -13.86
C GLU A 94 -0.81 -4.00 -14.09
N ARG A 95 -1.87 -3.89 -14.90
CA ARG A 95 -2.63 -5.08 -15.31
C ARG A 95 -1.64 -6.07 -15.89
N SER A 96 -1.50 -7.24 -15.26
CA SER A 96 -0.92 -8.41 -15.91
C SER A 96 -1.67 -8.59 -17.24
N ARG A 97 -0.95 -8.35 -18.34
CA ARG A 97 -1.47 -8.43 -19.69
C ARG A 97 -1.33 -9.84 -20.23
#